data_AF-A0A3E4EXA2-F1
#
_entry.id   AF-A0A3E4EXA2-F1
#
_cell.length_a   1.000
_cell.length_b   1.000
_cell.length_c   1.000
_cell.angle_alpha   90.00
_cell.angle_beta   90.00
_cell.angle_gamma   90.00
#
_symmetry.space_group_name_H-M   'P 1'
#
loop_
_entity.id
_entity.type
_entity.pdbx_description
1 polymer ?
#
loop_
_entity_poly.entity_id
_entity_poly.type
_entity_poly.pdbx_seq_one_letter_code
_entity_poly.pdbx_strand_id
1 'polypeptide(L)'
;MQYIGSELQDRMNLLGIDVSALSEITFMDEETICDIIENRISYEDVDEFDMSLICSALHCDAQYFIDGEVRNKDLLISTMNRGKDSVKSKNVKAKIQDFMSDFAFVNEVLLEEA
;
A
#
# COMPACT_ATOMS: atom_id res chain seq x y z
N MET A 1 8.92 1.24 -18.15
CA MET A 1 9.64 0.42 -17.19
C MET A 1 9.88 1.26 -15.96
N GLN A 2 8.86 1.26 -15.13
CA GLN A 2 8.81 1.98 -13.87
C GLN A 2 9.15 0.98 -12.76
N TYR A 3 9.96 1.43 -11.82
CA TYR A 3 10.33 0.62 -10.67
C TYR A 3 9.74 1.24 -9.42
N ILE A 4 9.27 0.38 -8.52
CA ILE A 4 8.53 0.78 -7.31
C ILE A 4 9.20 0.30 -6.02
N GLY A 5 10.40 -0.27 -6.10
CA GLY A 5 11.04 -0.94 -4.98
C GLY A 5 11.27 -0.04 -3.76
N SER A 6 11.65 1.22 -3.99
CA SER A 6 11.80 2.22 -2.92
C SER A 6 10.46 2.52 -2.24
N GLU A 7 9.41 2.79 -3.01
CA GLU A 7 8.09 3.12 -2.52
C GLU A 7 7.44 1.94 -1.78
N LEU A 8 7.65 0.72 -2.27
CA LEU A 8 7.23 -0.52 -1.62
C LEU A 8 7.92 -0.70 -0.27
N GLN A 9 9.26 -0.61 -0.25
CA GLN A 9 10.04 -0.76 0.97
C GLN A 9 9.71 0.33 2.01
N ASP A 10 9.55 1.58 1.58
CA ASP A 10 9.15 2.67 2.47
C ASP A 10 7.76 2.43 3.06
N ARG A 11 6.79 1.95 2.27
CA ARG A 11 5.45 1.63 2.76
C ARG A 11 5.47 0.50 3.79
N MET A 12 6.21 -0.57 3.51
CA MET A 12 6.45 -1.68 4.43
C MET A 12 7.04 -1.18 5.76
N ASN A 13 8.08 -0.33 5.69
CA ASN A 13 8.72 0.26 6.86
C ASN A 13 7.77 1.14 7.69
N LEU A 14 6.85 1.88 7.05
CA LEU A 14 5.86 2.68 7.76
C LEU A 14 4.90 1.81 8.58
N LEU A 15 4.53 0.64 8.05
CA LEU A 15 3.61 -0.28 8.70
C LEU A 15 4.30 -1.27 9.64
N GLY A 16 5.64 -1.32 9.62
CA GLY A 16 6.43 -2.27 10.39
C GLY A 16 6.28 -3.70 9.88
N ILE A 17 6.09 -3.85 8.57
CA ILE A 17 5.95 -5.13 7.87
C ILE A 17 7.31 -5.41 7.21
N ASP A 18 7.89 -6.57 7.45
CA ASP A 18 9.09 -7.02 6.73
C ASP A 18 8.72 -7.95 5.56
N VAL A 19 9.71 -8.41 4.80
CA VAL A 19 9.49 -9.27 3.63
C VAL A 19 8.79 -10.57 4.00
N SER A 20 9.19 -11.21 5.10
CA SER A 20 8.59 -12.45 5.58
C SER A 20 7.12 -12.26 5.95
N ALA A 21 6.79 -11.19 6.67
CA ALA A 21 5.40 -10.87 7.00
C ALA A 21 4.56 -10.56 5.75
N LEU A 22 5.10 -9.80 4.79
CA LEU A 22 4.39 -9.51 3.55
C LEU A 22 4.18 -10.78 2.72
N SER A 23 5.19 -11.65 2.63
CA SER A 23 5.11 -12.97 1.99
C SER A 23 4.01 -13.82 2.62
N GLU A 24 3.94 -13.88 3.95
CA GLU A 24 2.91 -14.65 4.65
C GLU A 24 1.48 -14.13 4.39
N ILE A 25 1.29 -12.80 4.36
CA ILE A 25 -0.02 -12.17 4.14
C ILE A 25 -0.47 -12.32 2.67
N THR A 26 0.46 -12.18 1.73
CA THR A 26 0.17 -12.19 0.29
C THR A 26 0.30 -13.58 -0.35
N PHE A 27 0.84 -14.56 0.37
CA PHE A 27 1.19 -15.89 -0.16
C PHE A 27 2.21 -15.86 -1.31
N MET A 28 2.94 -14.76 -1.47
CA MET A 28 3.99 -14.61 -2.48
C MET A 28 5.33 -15.14 -1.95
N ASP A 29 6.18 -15.62 -2.85
CA ASP A 29 7.55 -15.99 -2.49
C ASP A 29 8.36 -14.75 -2.06
N GLU A 30 9.13 -14.89 -0.97
CA GLU A 30 10.00 -13.81 -0.48
C GLU A 30 10.99 -13.32 -1.55
N GLU A 31 11.47 -14.22 -2.43
CA GLU A 31 12.37 -13.89 -3.53
C GLU A 31 11.70 -12.92 -4.52
N THR A 32 10.43 -13.14 -4.87
CA THR A 32 9.67 -12.24 -5.74
C THR A 32 9.52 -10.85 -5.11
N ILE A 33 9.21 -10.77 -3.82
CA ILE A 33 9.11 -9.49 -3.10
C ILE A 33 10.47 -8.79 -3.07
N CYS A 34 11.56 -9.53 -2.79
CA CYS A 34 12.92 -8.99 -2.83
C CYS A 34 13.28 -8.47 -4.23
N ASP A 35 12.93 -9.21 -5.27
CA ASP A 35 13.21 -8.81 -6.65
C ASP A 35 12.45 -7.53 -7.06
N ILE A 36 11.24 -7.30 -6.54
CA ILE A 36 10.53 -6.02 -6.72
C ILE A 36 11.24 -4.89 -5.97
N ILE A 37 11.59 -5.11 -4.69
CA ILE A 37 12.29 -4.11 -3.84
C ILE A 37 13.64 -3.72 -4.43
N GLU A 38 14.37 -4.69 -4.98
CA GLU A 38 15.69 -4.48 -5.59
C GLU A 38 15.61 -4.00 -7.04
N ASN A 39 14.42 -3.67 -7.54
CA ASN A 39 14.18 -3.21 -8.91
C ASN A 39 14.70 -4.19 -9.98
N ARG A 40 14.64 -5.49 -9.69
CA ARG A 40 14.91 -6.57 -10.67
C ARG A 40 13.67 -6.88 -11.50
N ILE A 41 12.48 -6.70 -10.93
CA ILE A 41 11.18 -6.79 -11.60
C ILE A 41 10.61 -5.37 -11.73
N SER A 42 10.14 -5.00 -12.92
CA SER A 42 9.48 -3.71 -13.13
C SER A 42 8.01 -3.77 -12.70
N TYR A 43 7.41 -2.63 -12.36
CA TYR A 43 6.00 -2.58 -12.00
C TYR A 43 5.09 -3.19 -13.07
N GLU A 44 5.42 -2.98 -14.35
CA GLU A 44 4.65 -3.52 -15.47
C GLU A 44 4.79 -5.05 -15.62
N ASP A 45 5.82 -5.64 -15.01
CA ASP A 45 6.09 -7.09 -15.03
C ASP A 45 5.60 -7.80 -13.76
N VAL A 46 5.12 -7.08 -12.74
CA VAL A 46 4.45 -7.69 -11.59
C VAL A 46 3.04 -8.09 -11.99
N ASP A 47 2.63 -9.31 -11.66
CA ASP A 47 1.28 -9.78 -11.93
C ASP A 47 0.23 -8.88 -11.24
N GLU A 48 -0.88 -8.61 -11.93
CA GLU A 48 -1.92 -7.71 -11.42
C GLU A 48 -2.55 -8.23 -10.13
N PHE A 49 -2.72 -9.55 -10.01
CA PHE A 49 -3.26 -10.18 -8.81
C PHE A 49 -2.27 -10.05 -7.64
N ASP A 50 -0.99 -10.30 -7.87
CA ASP A 50 0.06 -10.11 -6.86
C ASP A 50 0.11 -8.65 -6.38
N MET A 51 0.04 -7.68 -7.31
CA MET A 51 -0.05 -6.27 -6.95
C MET A 51 -1.30 -5.96 -6.13
N SER A 52 -2.45 -6.57 -6.44
CA SER A 52 -3.67 -6.38 -5.65
C SER A 52 -3.53 -6.91 -4.20
N LEU A 53 -2.82 -8.02 -4.02
CA LEU A 53 -2.54 -8.59 -2.70
C LEU A 53 -1.57 -7.72 -1.91
N ILE A 54 -0.51 -7.23 -2.55
CA ILE A 54 0.42 -6.26 -1.94
C ILE A 54 -0.34 -5.00 -1.51
N CYS A 55 -1.19 -4.46 -2.38
CA CYS A 55 -2.03 -3.28 -2.09
C CYS A 55 -2.95 -3.51 -0.89
N SER A 56 -3.62 -4.67 -0.85
CA SER A 56 -4.49 -5.05 0.27
C SER A 56 -3.72 -5.22 1.58
N ALA A 57 -2.53 -5.83 1.54
CA ALA A 57 -1.69 -6.02 2.72
C ALA A 57 -1.12 -4.71 3.26
N LEU A 58 -0.89 -3.73 2.38
CA LEU A 58 -0.26 -2.45 2.69
C LEU A 58 -1.24 -1.27 2.77
N HIS A 59 -2.54 -1.54 2.68
CA HIS A 59 -3.61 -0.54 2.85
C HIS A 59 -3.47 0.66 1.89
N CYS A 60 -3.18 0.39 0.62
CA CYS A 60 -3.00 1.41 -0.42
C CYS A 60 -3.40 0.90 -1.80
N ASP A 61 -3.70 1.80 -2.73
CA ASP A 61 -3.94 1.45 -4.13
C ASP A 61 -2.63 1.38 -4.94
N ALA A 62 -2.64 0.67 -6.06
CA ALA A 62 -1.46 0.53 -6.92
C ALA A 62 -0.89 1.88 -7.41
N GLN A 63 -1.76 2.89 -7.58
CA GLN A 63 -1.35 4.26 -7.93
C GLN A 63 -0.42 4.90 -6.89
N TYR A 64 -0.47 4.48 -5.63
CA TYR A 64 0.44 4.95 -4.58
C TYR A 64 1.91 4.80 -4.97
N PHE A 65 2.24 3.69 -5.65
CA PHE A 65 3.61 3.36 -6.02
C PHE A 65 4.11 4.16 -7.23
N ILE A 66 3.20 4.55 -8.13
CA ILE A 66 3.57 5.15 -9.42
C ILE A 66 3.28 6.64 -9.53
N ASP A 67 2.43 7.20 -8.66
CA ASP A 67 2.03 8.61 -8.66
C ASP A 67 2.35 9.30 -7.33
N GLY A 68 3.28 10.26 -7.37
CA GLY A 68 3.68 11.05 -6.21
C GLY A 68 2.57 11.94 -5.65
N GLU A 69 1.65 12.42 -6.48
CA GLU A 69 0.52 13.25 -6.03
C GLU A 69 -0.50 12.42 -5.26
N VAL A 70 -0.75 11.18 -5.69
CA VAL A 70 -1.57 10.22 -4.94
C VAL A 70 -0.91 9.89 -3.60
N ARG A 71 0.39 9.55 -3.63
CA ARG A 71 1.17 9.24 -2.42
C ARG A 71 1.22 10.39 -1.42
N ASN A 72 1.32 11.64 -1.87
CA ASN A 72 1.35 12.80 -0.99
C ASN A 72 0.00 13.05 -0.27
N LYS A 73 -1.10 12.50 -0.77
CA LYS A 73 -2.43 12.56 -0.15
C LYS A 73 -2.69 11.41 0.82
N ASP A 74 -1.87 10.36 0.80
CA ASP A 74 -2.00 9.22 1.72
C ASP A 74 -1.94 9.68 3.18
N LEU A 75 -2.79 9.11 4.03
CA LEU A 75 -2.96 9.56 5.42
C LEU A 75 -1.69 9.31 6.27
N LEU A 76 -0.91 8.28 5.94
CA LEU A 76 0.35 7.98 6.65
C LEU A 76 1.45 9.00 6.30
N ILE A 77 1.39 9.60 5.11
CA ILE A 77 2.36 10.61 4.65
C ILE A 77 1.90 12.02 5.02
N SER A 78 0.65 12.36 4.67
CA SER A 78 0.09 13.73 4.76
C SER A 78 -0.11 14.24 6.19
N THR A 79 -0.27 13.36 7.17
CA THR A 79 -0.46 13.77 8.57
C THR A 79 0.81 14.30 9.24
N MET A 80 1.95 14.32 8.51
CA MET A 80 3.27 14.77 8.96
C MET A 80 3.69 14.25 10.34
N ASN A 81 3.14 13.10 10.75
CA ASN A 81 3.39 12.51 12.06
C ASN A 81 3.30 13.53 13.20
N ARG A 82 2.29 14.43 13.20
CA ARG A 82 2.12 15.41 14.30
C ARG A 82 1.87 14.66 15.63
N GLY A 83 2.93 14.41 16.39
CA GLY A 83 2.94 13.64 17.64
C GLY A 83 4.01 12.54 17.67
N LYS A 84 4.05 11.72 18.72
CA LYS A 84 4.87 10.49 18.73
C LYS A 84 4.17 9.42 17.90
N ASP A 85 4.49 9.34 16.61
CA ASP A 85 3.91 8.33 15.75
C ASP A 85 4.65 6.99 15.90
N SER A 86 3.91 5.98 16.33
CA SER A 86 4.38 4.61 16.52
C SER A 86 3.87 3.72 15.39
N VAL A 87 4.47 2.55 15.21
CA VAL A 87 3.96 1.53 14.27
C VAL A 87 2.47 1.25 14.53
N LYS A 88 2.08 1.16 15.81
CA LYS A 88 0.68 0.97 16.21
C LYS A 88 -0.26 2.08 15.73
N SER A 89 0.13 3.35 15.90
CA SER A 89 -0.72 4.47 15.48
C SER A 89 -0.79 4.58 13.95
N LYS A 90 0.29 4.27 13.23
CA LYS A 90 0.27 4.18 11.76
C LYS A 90 -0.66 3.08 11.25
N ASN A 91 -0.63 1.90 11.87
CA ASN A 91 -1.56 0.82 11.54
C ASN A 91 -3.03 1.21 11.79
N VAL A 92 -3.31 1.98 12.84
CA VAL A 92 -4.68 2.51 13.07
C VAL A 92 -5.09 3.49 11.98
N LYS A 93 -4.19 4.40 11.56
CA LYS A 93 -4.46 5.34 10.46
C LYS A 93 -4.73 4.60 9.14
N ALA A 94 -3.96 3.56 8.83
CA ALA A 94 -4.17 2.72 7.66
C ALA A 94 -5.58 2.11 7.63
N LYS A 95 -6.03 1.55 8.75
CA LYS A 95 -7.41 1.03 8.88
C LYS A 95 -8.49 2.10 8.75
N ILE A 96 -8.22 3.31 9.22
CA ILE A 96 -9.15 4.44 9.03
C ILE A 96 -9.23 4.82 7.55
N GLN A 97 -8.10 4.80 6.83
CA GLN A 97 -8.05 5.04 5.40
C GLN A 97 -8.87 3.99 4.64
N ASP A 98 -8.70 2.69 4.94
CA ASP A 98 -9.53 1.63 4.35
C ASP A 98 -11.02 1.89 4.59
N PHE A 99 -11.41 2.17 5.83
CA PHE A 99 -12.81 2.44 6.16
C PHE A 99 -13.36 3.64 5.39
N MET A 100 -12.56 4.69 5.19
CA MET A 100 -12.97 5.86 4.41
C MET A 100 -13.17 5.49 2.93
N SER A 101 -12.29 4.67 2.36
CA SER A 101 -12.40 4.17 0.99
C SER A 101 -13.63 3.29 0.81
N ASP A 102 -13.84 2.32 1.71
CA ASP A 102 -15.02 1.43 1.69
C ASP A 102 -16.32 2.21 1.81
N PHE A 103 -16.36 3.20 2.72
CA PHE A 103 -17.53 4.05 2.90
C PHE A 103 -17.80 4.93 1.67
N ALA A 104 -16.76 5.47 1.04
CA ALA A 104 -16.91 6.23 -0.20
C ALA A 104 -17.49 5.36 -1.31
N PHE A 105 -16.93 4.16 -1.52
CA PHE A 105 -17.42 3.19 -2.50
C PHE A 105 -18.88 2.81 -2.29
N VAL A 106 -19.27 2.46 -1.05
CA VAL A 106 -20.68 2.12 -0.75
C VAL A 106 -21.62 3.29 -1.06
N ASN A 107 -21.23 4.52 -0.76
CA ASN A 107 -22.04 5.69 -1.09
C ASN A 107 -22.14 5.93 -2.59
N GLU A 108 -21.06 5.74 -3.35
CA GLU A 108 -21.09 5.87 -4.82
C GLU A 108 -22.09 4.89 -5.42
N VAL A 109 -22.03 3.62 -5.05
CA VAL A 109 -22.98 2.59 -5.51
C VAL A 109 -24.42 2.93 -5.14
N LEU A 110 -24.67 3.40 -3.92
CA LEU A 110 -26.02 3.80 -3.49
C LEU A 110 -26.57 5.01 -4.24
N LEU A 111 -25.71 5.91 -4.72
CA LEU A 111 -26.09 7.09 -5.49
C LEU A 111 -26.29 6.79 -6.99
N GLU A 112 -25.64 5.77 -7.53
CA GLU A 112 -25.86 5.30 -8.90
C GLU A 112 -27.25 4.67 -9.09
N GLU A 113 -27.84 4.12 -8.01
CA GLU A 113 -29.18 3.52 -8.01
C GLU A 113 -30.33 4.53 -7.76
N ALA A 114 -30.03 5.83 -7.61
CA ALA A 114 -30.99 6.90 -7.26
C ALA A 114 -31.48 7.76 -8.44
#